data_AF-A0A815DQJ9-F1
#
_entry.id   AF-A0A815DQJ9-F1
#
_cell.length_a   1.000
_cell.length_b   1.000
_cell.length_c   1.000
_cell.angle_alpha   90.00
_cell.angle_beta   90.00
_cell.angle_gamma   90.00
#
_symmetry.space_group_name_H-M   'P 1'
#
loop_
_entity.id
_entity.type
_entity.pdbx_description
1 polymer ?
#
loop_
_entity_poly.entity_id
_entity_poly.type
_entity_poly.pdbx_seq_one_letter_code
_entity_poly.pdbx_strand_id
1 'polypeptide(L)'
;MPFLSDIVFDQLIYPLATVLSLILYDMTGTHLAISLPNAKLMRFLHPFENTSDCEQHIERNDQKNITLFTYEDNMDWLIINSYFENIPQLQKINIFCSSIEDQDYWTDRTDCFRNKIKEPFLRDELDLQLLLFGRTHTHKVYKELYEKEGSVSNIVKEDANKILNALSIYFQNKINAEEQQIRPSEEAQT
;
A
#
# COMPACT_ATOMS: atom_id res chain seq x y z
N MET A 1 14.19 -3.06 12.82
CA MET A 1 13.14 -3.45 11.85
C MET A 1 12.13 -2.32 11.88
N PRO A 2 11.87 -1.64 10.76
CA PRO A 2 10.89 -0.56 10.76
C PRO A 2 9.47 -1.14 10.78
N PHE A 3 8.57 -0.46 11.46
CA PHE A 3 7.17 -0.83 11.61
C PHE A 3 6.27 0.13 10.83
N LEU A 4 4.99 -0.24 10.66
CA LEU A 4 3.98 0.64 10.09
C LEU A 4 3.92 2.02 10.79
N SER A 5 4.12 2.05 12.12
CA SER A 5 4.17 3.27 12.93
C SER A 5 5.31 4.23 12.55
N ASP A 6 6.32 3.76 11.81
CA ASP A 6 7.44 4.59 11.35
C ASP A 6 7.10 5.39 10.09
N ILE A 7 5.90 5.20 9.52
CA ILE A 7 5.42 5.96 8.38
C ILE A 7 4.96 7.34 8.84
N VAL A 8 5.70 8.38 8.45
CA VAL A 8 5.36 9.78 8.70
C VAL A 8 4.83 10.42 7.41
N PHE A 9 3.54 10.76 7.39
CA PHE A 9 2.91 11.45 6.26
C PHE A 9 3.47 12.87 6.11
N ASP A 10 4.03 13.20 4.94
CA ASP A 10 4.55 14.55 4.66
C ASP A 10 3.42 15.48 4.21
N GLN A 11 2.95 16.31 5.15
CA GLN A 11 1.86 17.27 4.99
C GLN A 11 2.22 18.52 4.17
N LEU A 12 3.43 18.63 3.62
CA LEU A 12 3.81 19.78 2.80
C LEU A 12 3.71 19.46 1.31
N ILE A 13 4.15 18.26 0.90
CA ILE A 13 4.30 17.92 -0.52
C ILE A 13 3.14 17.08 -1.04
N TYR A 14 2.80 15.99 -0.34
CA TYR A 14 1.80 15.03 -0.80
C TYR A 14 0.32 15.39 -0.54
N PRO A 15 -0.09 16.30 0.37
CA PRO A 15 -1.51 16.65 0.50
C PRO A 15 -2.03 17.53 -0.63
N LEU A 16 -1.18 18.07 -1.49
CA LEU A 16 -1.64 18.79 -2.69
C LEU A 16 -2.11 17.84 -3.79
N ALA A 17 -1.59 16.62 -3.82
CA ALA A 17 -1.92 15.62 -4.84
C ALA A 17 -3.40 15.25 -4.81
N THR A 18 -4.02 15.11 -6.00
CA THR A 18 -5.42 14.65 -6.07
C THR A 18 -5.55 13.18 -5.69
N VAL A 19 -4.48 12.39 -5.77
CA VAL A 19 -4.44 10.97 -5.44
C VAL A 19 -3.81 10.78 -4.08
N LEU A 20 -4.60 10.55 -3.03
CA LEU A 20 -4.15 10.21 -1.69
C LEU A 20 -4.18 8.70 -1.48
N SER A 21 -3.27 8.18 -0.67
CA SER A 21 -3.27 6.78 -0.26
C SER A 21 -3.38 6.68 1.26
N LEU A 22 -4.39 5.97 1.70
CA LEU A 22 -4.67 5.71 3.10
C LEU A 22 -4.31 4.25 3.39
N ILE A 23 -3.65 4.00 4.51
CA ILE A 23 -3.44 2.63 5.01
C ILE A 23 -4.29 2.51 6.27
N LEU A 24 -5.20 1.54 6.31
CA LEU A 24 -6.00 1.29 7.48
C LEU A 24 -5.74 -0.11 8.02
N TYR A 25 -5.31 -0.18 9.27
CA TYR A 25 -5.16 -1.45 9.95
C TYR A 25 -5.63 -1.35 11.41
N ASP A 26 -6.76 -1.99 11.71
CA ASP A 26 -7.29 -2.17 13.07
C ASP A 26 -6.88 -3.55 13.61
N MET A 27 -6.41 -3.57 14.86
CA MET A 27 -5.98 -4.74 15.61
C MET A 27 -6.71 -4.68 16.94
N THR A 28 -7.88 -5.30 17.02
CA THR A 28 -8.59 -5.45 18.29
C THR A 28 -7.80 -6.41 19.19
N GLY A 29 -6.83 -5.89 19.94
CA GLY A 29 -5.97 -6.65 20.86
C GLY A 29 -4.47 -6.42 20.66
N THR A 30 -3.65 -7.35 21.16
CA THR A 30 -2.18 -7.28 21.13
C THR A 30 -1.65 -7.08 19.70
N HIS A 31 -1.08 -5.90 19.46
CA HIS A 31 -0.55 -5.46 18.17
C HIS A 31 0.51 -6.42 17.63
N LEU A 32 0.14 -7.26 16.67
CA LEU A 32 1.09 -7.97 15.81
C LEU A 32 1.73 -6.93 14.89
N ALA A 33 2.96 -6.55 15.24
CA ALA A 33 3.66 -5.48 14.56
C ALA A 33 3.94 -5.90 13.10
N ILE A 34 3.42 -5.11 12.14
CA ILE A 34 3.73 -5.31 10.73
C ILE A 34 5.08 -4.68 10.45
N SER A 35 6.05 -5.53 10.13
CA SER A 35 7.36 -5.05 9.69
C SER A 35 7.29 -4.59 8.24
N LEU A 36 7.74 -3.37 8.01
CA LEU A 36 7.89 -2.78 6.68
C LEU A 36 9.33 -2.29 6.51
N PRO A 37 10.21 -3.06 5.84
CA PRO A 37 11.62 -2.70 5.64
C PRO A 37 11.82 -1.30 5.03
N ASN A 38 10.85 -0.84 4.23
CA ASN A 38 10.89 0.44 3.54
C ASN A 38 9.90 1.49 4.09
N ALA A 39 9.40 1.34 5.32
CA ALA A 39 8.42 2.26 5.93
C ALA A 39 8.80 3.74 5.79
N LYS A 40 10.08 4.09 6.01
CA LYS A 40 10.61 5.46 5.87
C LYS A 40 10.44 6.09 4.48
N LEU A 41 10.25 5.27 3.43
CA LEU A 41 10.04 5.72 2.06
C LEU A 41 8.56 5.96 1.76
N MET A 42 7.67 5.50 2.63
CA MET A 42 6.22 5.52 2.45
C MET A 42 5.56 6.81 2.94
N ARG A 43 6.27 7.94 2.91
CA ARG A 43 5.83 9.25 3.44
C ARG A 43 4.59 9.84 2.73
N PHE A 44 4.19 9.25 1.61
CA PHE A 44 2.97 9.58 0.86
C PHE A 44 1.73 8.85 1.39
N LEU A 45 1.89 7.94 2.36
CA LEU A 45 0.82 7.18 2.98
C LEU A 45 0.36 7.85 4.27
N HIS A 46 -0.94 7.82 4.51
CA HIS A 46 -1.53 8.25 5.77
C HIS A 46 -2.02 7.01 6.55
N PRO A 47 -1.32 6.59 7.62
CA PRO A 47 -1.73 5.43 8.42
C PRO A 47 -2.84 5.80 9.41
N PHE A 48 -3.70 4.82 9.73
CA PHE A 48 -4.72 4.92 10.75
C PHE A 48 -4.68 3.70 11.68
N GLU A 49 -4.84 3.95 12.97
CA GLU A 49 -4.83 2.92 14.02
C GLU A 49 -6.24 2.43 14.40
N ASN A 50 -7.29 3.08 13.91
CA ASN A 50 -8.66 2.66 14.12
C ASN A 50 -9.54 2.99 12.91
N THR A 51 -10.59 2.20 12.72
CA THR A 51 -11.54 2.31 11.60
C THR A 51 -12.34 3.62 11.62
N SER A 52 -12.71 4.12 12.80
CA SER A 52 -13.54 5.33 12.94
C SER A 52 -12.85 6.61 12.47
N ASP A 53 -11.58 6.81 12.81
CA ASP A 53 -10.80 7.96 12.37
C ASP A 53 -10.56 7.92 10.87
N CYS A 54 -10.39 6.72 10.31
CA CYS A 54 -10.27 6.54 8.88
C CYS A 54 -11.58 6.86 8.14
N GLU A 55 -12.71 6.40 8.67
CA GLU A 55 -14.04 6.72 8.15
C GLU A 55 -14.26 8.23 8.11
N GLN A 56 -14.04 8.91 9.24
CA GLN A 56 -14.17 10.38 9.31
C GLN A 56 -13.20 11.09 8.35
N HIS A 57 -11.99 10.55 8.17
CA HIS A 57 -11.05 11.11 7.22
C HIS A 57 -11.54 10.95 5.77
N ILE A 58 -12.06 9.77 5.40
CA ILE A 58 -12.62 9.53 4.07
C ILE A 58 -13.78 10.50 3.82
N GLU A 59 -14.71 10.65 4.76
CA GLU A 59 -15.88 11.53 4.63
C GLU A 59 -15.51 13.01 4.46
N ARG A 60 -14.49 13.49 5.18
CA ARG A 60 -14.10 14.92 5.19
C ARG A 60 -13.25 15.34 3.99
N ASN A 61 -12.71 14.39 3.22
CA ASN A 61 -11.78 14.66 2.12
C ASN A 61 -12.43 14.39 0.75
N ASP A 62 -13.57 15.03 0.48
CA ASP A 62 -14.34 14.90 -0.78
C ASP A 62 -13.60 15.38 -2.03
N GLN A 63 -12.56 16.20 -1.87
CA GLN A 63 -11.70 16.69 -2.95
C GLN A 63 -10.56 15.73 -3.34
N LYS A 64 -10.42 14.58 -2.66
CA LYS A 64 -9.33 13.63 -2.88
C LYS A 64 -9.82 12.31 -3.45
N ASN A 65 -9.03 11.74 -4.35
CA ASN A 65 -9.15 10.35 -4.77
C ASN A 65 -8.34 9.49 -3.80
N ILE A 66 -8.98 8.53 -3.15
CA ILE A 66 -8.43 7.71 -2.07
C ILE A 66 -8.20 6.29 -2.57
N THR A 67 -6.99 5.77 -2.32
CA THR A 67 -6.70 4.35 -2.39
C THR A 67 -6.49 3.82 -0.97
N LEU A 68 -7.21 2.77 -0.60
CA LEU A 68 -7.13 2.14 0.71
C LEU A 68 -6.28 0.86 0.63
N PHE A 69 -5.39 0.67 1.60
CA PHE A 69 -4.76 -0.61 1.91
C PHE A 69 -5.26 -1.09 3.27
N THR A 70 -5.77 -2.31 3.35
CA THR A 70 -6.41 -2.79 4.56
C THR A 70 -6.19 -4.27 4.83
N TYR A 71 -6.18 -4.62 6.12
CA TYR A 71 -6.26 -6.02 6.55
C TYR A 71 -7.57 -6.65 6.12
N GLU A 72 -7.54 -7.97 5.95
CA GLU A 72 -8.75 -8.74 5.71
C GLU A 72 -9.78 -8.61 6.84
N ASP A 73 -9.37 -8.60 8.11
CA ASP A 73 -10.30 -8.51 9.24
C ASP A 73 -11.12 -7.20 9.25
N ASN A 74 -10.59 -6.14 8.64
CA ASN A 74 -11.27 -4.84 8.56
C ASN A 74 -12.26 -4.76 7.40
N MET A 75 -12.24 -5.75 6.50
CA MET A 75 -13.13 -5.77 5.34
C MET A 75 -14.57 -5.99 5.72
N ASP A 76 -14.83 -6.70 6.82
CA ASP A 76 -16.19 -6.85 7.34
C ASP A 76 -16.78 -5.48 7.69
N TRP A 77 -16.02 -4.56 8.31
CA TRP A 77 -16.48 -3.18 8.54
C TRP A 77 -16.79 -2.45 7.23
N LEU A 78 -15.94 -2.56 6.21
CA LEU A 78 -16.17 -1.92 4.91
C LEU A 78 -17.43 -2.47 4.23
N ILE A 79 -17.61 -3.79 4.23
CA ILE A 79 -18.67 -4.48 3.47
C ILE A 79 -20.01 -4.43 4.20
N ILE A 80 -20.03 -4.66 5.52
CA ILE A 80 -21.26 -4.61 6.32
C ILE A 80 -21.88 -3.21 6.23
N ASN A 81 -21.06 -2.17 6.22
CA ASN A 81 -21.56 -0.82 6.08
C ASN A 81 -22.08 -0.49 4.68
N SER A 82 -22.01 -1.37 3.67
CA SER A 82 -22.72 -1.30 2.36
C SER A 82 -22.53 -0.02 1.52
N TYR A 83 -21.89 1.01 2.05
CA TYR A 83 -21.80 2.34 1.45
C TYR A 83 -20.47 2.59 0.78
N PHE A 84 -19.44 1.74 0.97
CA PHE A 84 -18.12 1.97 0.38
C PHE A 84 -18.15 2.00 -1.15
N GLU A 85 -19.06 1.25 -1.78
CA GLU A 85 -19.31 1.33 -3.22
C GLU A 85 -19.81 2.69 -3.66
N ASN A 86 -20.57 3.36 -2.79
CA ASN A 86 -21.15 4.68 -3.02
C ASN A 86 -20.23 5.82 -2.59
N ILE A 87 -19.13 5.56 -1.87
CA ILE A 87 -18.11 6.56 -1.51
C ILE A 87 -17.35 6.97 -2.79
N PRO A 88 -17.57 8.16 -3.37
CA PRO A 88 -16.98 8.51 -4.68
C PRO A 88 -15.46 8.72 -4.60
N GLN A 89 -14.97 9.21 -3.47
CA GLN A 89 -13.55 9.40 -3.19
C GLN A 89 -12.79 8.07 -3.11
N LEU A 90 -13.41 6.97 -2.67
CA LEU A 90 -12.75 5.67 -2.52
C LEU A 90 -12.67 4.96 -3.88
N GLN A 91 -11.53 5.10 -4.53
CA GLN A 91 -11.30 4.62 -5.90
C GLN A 91 -10.86 3.16 -5.95
N LYS A 92 -10.00 2.76 -5.01
CA LYS A 92 -9.41 1.42 -4.97
C LYS A 92 -9.21 0.95 -3.54
N ILE A 93 -9.42 -0.34 -3.31
CA ILE A 93 -9.17 -1.03 -2.05
C ILE A 93 -8.22 -2.19 -2.36
N ASN A 94 -7.15 -2.29 -1.58
CA ASN A 94 -6.13 -3.31 -1.67
C ASN A 94 -6.20 -4.09 -0.35
N ILE A 95 -6.59 -5.36 -0.42
CA ILE A 95 -6.75 -6.24 0.74
C ILE A 95 -5.49 -7.08 0.82
N PHE A 96 -4.94 -7.19 2.02
CA PHE A 96 -3.82 -8.09 2.25
C PHE A 96 -4.11 -9.07 3.36
N CYS A 97 -3.87 -10.34 3.06
CA CYS A 97 -4.30 -11.51 3.81
C CYS A 97 -3.16 -12.15 4.61
N SER A 98 -3.46 -12.70 5.79
CA SER A 98 -2.44 -13.40 6.58
C SER A 98 -2.01 -14.76 6.01
N SER A 99 -2.89 -15.40 5.26
CA SER A 99 -2.73 -16.75 4.74
C SER A 99 -3.28 -16.88 3.32
N ILE A 100 -2.93 -17.99 2.65
CA ILE A 100 -3.48 -18.31 1.31
C ILE A 100 -4.97 -18.63 1.45
N GLU A 101 -5.37 -19.31 2.52
CA GLU A 101 -6.78 -19.62 2.79
C GLU A 101 -7.63 -18.34 2.92
N ASP A 102 -7.11 -17.32 3.62
CA ASP A 102 -7.76 -16.01 3.72
C ASP A 102 -7.77 -15.28 2.38
N GLN A 103 -6.68 -15.38 1.61
CA GLN A 103 -6.60 -14.78 0.27
C GLN A 103 -7.67 -15.37 -0.65
N ASP A 104 -7.80 -16.70 -0.71
CA ASP A 104 -8.80 -17.39 -1.52
C ASP A 104 -10.22 -17.00 -1.08
N TYR A 105 -10.47 -17.03 0.23
CA TYR A 105 -11.76 -16.63 0.80
C TYR A 105 -12.16 -15.20 0.40
N TRP A 106 -11.23 -14.25 0.56
CA TRP A 106 -11.50 -12.85 0.27
C TRP A 106 -11.58 -12.56 -1.23
N THR A 107 -10.88 -13.33 -2.05
CA THR A 107 -11.00 -13.27 -3.52
C THR A 107 -12.42 -13.61 -3.94
N ASP A 108 -12.94 -14.76 -3.49
CA ASP A 108 -14.31 -15.18 -3.80
C ASP A 108 -15.35 -14.21 -3.23
N ARG A 109 -15.16 -13.76 -1.98
CA ARG A 109 -16.11 -12.88 -1.29
C ARG A 109 -16.19 -11.49 -1.92
N THR A 110 -15.11 -11.00 -2.53
CA THR A 110 -15.03 -9.62 -3.07
C THR A 110 -15.05 -9.54 -4.60
N ASP A 111 -15.18 -10.66 -5.32
CA ASP A 111 -15.25 -10.66 -6.79
C ASP A 111 -16.37 -9.75 -7.34
N CYS A 112 -17.52 -9.72 -6.65
CA CYS A 112 -18.63 -8.84 -7.02
C CYS A 112 -18.27 -7.34 -6.97
N PHE A 113 -17.20 -6.98 -6.26
CA PHE A 113 -16.72 -5.62 -6.06
C PHE A 113 -15.42 -5.31 -6.82
N ARG A 114 -15.02 -6.15 -7.79
CA ARG A 114 -13.74 -6.04 -8.54
C ARG A 114 -13.46 -4.69 -9.21
N ASN A 115 -14.48 -3.85 -9.38
CA ASN A 115 -14.32 -2.49 -9.89
C ASN A 115 -13.59 -1.56 -8.90
N LYS A 116 -13.73 -1.83 -7.59
CA LYS A 116 -13.11 -1.07 -6.50
C LYS A 116 -12.10 -1.90 -5.72
N ILE A 117 -12.39 -3.17 -5.48
CA ILE A 117 -11.52 -4.07 -4.73
C ILE A 117 -10.58 -4.76 -5.72
N LYS A 118 -9.27 -4.63 -5.52
CA LYS A 118 -8.27 -5.43 -6.23
C LYS A 118 -8.24 -6.84 -5.65
N GLU A 119 -7.79 -7.77 -6.47
CA GLU A 119 -7.44 -9.13 -6.03
C GLU A 119 -6.60 -9.08 -4.74
N PRO A 120 -7.06 -9.72 -3.65
CA PRO A 120 -6.32 -9.80 -2.42
C PRO A 120 -4.93 -10.43 -2.63
N PHE A 121 -3.97 -10.03 -1.80
CA PHE A 121 -2.59 -10.55 -1.85
C PHE A 121 -2.10 -10.92 -0.45
N LEU A 122 -1.00 -11.65 -0.34
CA LEU A 122 -0.47 -12.05 0.96
C LEU A 122 0.22 -10.89 1.69
N ARG A 123 0.12 -10.86 3.02
CA ARG A 123 0.77 -9.85 3.89
C ARG A 123 2.26 -9.68 3.58
N ASP A 124 2.95 -10.75 3.24
CA ASP A 124 4.39 -10.73 2.90
C ASP A 124 4.70 -9.94 1.61
N GLU A 125 3.69 -9.68 0.78
CA GLU A 125 3.80 -8.82 -0.40
C GLU A 125 3.47 -7.35 -0.12
N LEU A 126 3.04 -6.99 1.10
CA LEU A 126 2.60 -5.63 1.41
C LEU A 126 3.67 -4.58 1.12
N ASP A 127 4.92 -4.80 1.55
CA ASP A 127 6.00 -3.85 1.28
C ASP A 127 6.21 -3.62 -0.22
N LEU A 128 6.14 -4.71 -1.02
CA LEU A 128 6.22 -4.64 -2.48
C LEU A 128 5.05 -3.84 -3.06
N GLN A 129 3.81 -4.16 -2.66
CA GLN A 129 2.61 -3.49 -3.18
C GLN A 129 2.62 -1.99 -2.84
N LEU A 130 3.05 -1.62 -1.62
CA LEU A 130 3.19 -0.23 -1.19
C LEU A 130 4.29 0.51 -1.96
N LEU A 131 5.42 -0.13 -2.27
CA LEU A 131 6.48 0.46 -3.10
C LEU A 131 6.03 0.65 -4.56
N LEU A 132 5.36 -0.33 -5.16
CA LEU A 132 4.79 -0.22 -6.51
C LEU A 132 3.75 0.90 -6.60
N PHE A 133 2.90 1.00 -5.57
CA PHE A 133 1.95 2.10 -5.45
C PHE A 133 2.69 3.43 -5.31
N GLY A 134 3.67 3.53 -4.41
CA GLY A 134 4.45 4.74 -4.17
C GLY A 134 5.13 5.27 -5.44
N ARG A 135 5.70 4.38 -6.26
CA ARG A 135 6.24 4.72 -7.58
C ARG A 135 5.16 5.34 -8.49
N THR A 136 4.00 4.71 -8.54
CA THR A 136 2.88 5.18 -9.38
C THR A 136 2.37 6.53 -8.88
N HIS A 137 2.23 6.69 -7.57
CA HIS A 137 1.78 7.90 -6.91
C HIS A 137 2.76 9.05 -7.13
N THR A 138 4.04 8.88 -6.78
CA THR A 138 5.09 9.91 -6.99
C THR A 138 5.18 10.37 -8.44
N HIS A 139 5.01 9.46 -9.41
CA HIS A 139 4.96 9.82 -10.83
C HIS A 139 3.75 10.70 -11.18
N LYS A 140 2.56 10.37 -10.65
CA LYS A 140 1.35 11.21 -10.85
C LYS A 140 1.53 12.59 -10.22
N VAL A 141 2.01 12.64 -8.98
CA VAL A 141 2.26 13.90 -8.26
C VAL A 141 3.29 14.74 -9.01
N TYR A 142 4.36 14.13 -9.50
CA TYR A 142 5.36 14.82 -10.31
C TYR A 142 4.72 15.47 -11.54
N LYS A 143 3.82 14.76 -12.24
CA LYS A 143 3.11 15.32 -13.39
C LYS A 143 2.22 16.50 -13.00
N GLU A 144 1.42 16.36 -11.94
CA GLU A 144 0.52 17.42 -11.45
C GLU A 144 1.27 18.69 -11.00
N LEU A 145 2.42 18.52 -10.35
CA LEU A 145 3.23 19.63 -9.83
C LEU A 145 4.17 20.23 -10.87
N TYR A 146 4.68 19.45 -11.82
CA TYR A 146 5.50 19.97 -12.91
C TYR A 146 4.73 21.00 -13.76
N GLU A 147 3.41 20.84 -13.85
CA GLU A 147 2.51 21.79 -14.51
C GLU A 147 2.28 23.09 -13.70
N LYS A 148 2.68 23.15 -12.42
CA LYS A 148 2.32 24.24 -11.49
C LYS A 148 3.50 24.94 -10.78
N GLU A 149 4.52 24.22 -10.31
CA GLU A 149 5.59 24.79 -9.44
C GLU A 149 6.95 24.09 -9.62
N GLY A 150 7.95 24.79 -10.18
CA GLY A 150 9.23 24.21 -10.62
C GLY A 150 10.18 23.68 -9.52
N SER A 151 10.07 24.11 -8.26
CA SER A 151 10.97 23.69 -7.17
C SER A 151 10.56 22.38 -6.47
N VAL A 152 9.26 22.10 -6.38
CA VAL A 152 8.73 20.89 -5.73
C VAL A 152 9.05 19.62 -6.53
N SER A 153 9.33 19.77 -7.83
CA SER A 153 9.66 18.65 -8.73
C SER A 153 10.93 17.87 -8.31
N ASN A 154 11.90 18.52 -7.66
CA ASN A 154 13.15 17.84 -7.26
C ASN A 154 12.94 16.88 -6.09
N ILE A 155 12.16 17.27 -5.09
CA ILE A 155 11.91 16.42 -3.91
C ILE A 155 11.10 15.18 -4.33
N VAL A 156 10.08 15.35 -5.18
CA VAL A 156 9.29 14.23 -5.70
C VAL A 156 10.14 13.29 -6.57
N LYS A 157 11.07 13.83 -7.36
CA LYS A 157 12.04 13.02 -8.12
C LYS A 157 12.96 12.21 -7.22
N GLU A 158 13.48 12.81 -6.15
CA GLU A 158 14.33 12.12 -5.19
C GLU A 158 13.59 10.97 -4.51
N ASP A 159 12.35 11.21 -4.07
CA ASP A 159 11.53 10.17 -3.45
C ASP A 159 11.19 9.05 -4.44
N ALA A 160 10.86 9.38 -5.69
CA ALA A 160 10.66 8.39 -6.75
C ALA A 160 11.92 7.53 -6.97
N ASN A 161 13.12 8.14 -6.99
CA ASN A 161 14.37 7.42 -7.13
C ASN A 161 14.68 6.50 -5.95
N LYS A 162 14.38 6.93 -4.72
CA LYS A 162 14.52 6.07 -3.52
C LYS A 162 13.61 4.84 -3.61
N ILE A 163 12.36 5.02 -4.03
CA ILE A 163 11.41 3.92 -4.22
C ILE A 163 11.88 2.97 -5.32
N LEU A 164 12.36 3.50 -6.45
CA LEU A 164 12.91 2.68 -7.54
C LEU A 164 14.12 1.86 -7.09
N ASN A 165 15.01 2.45 -6.30
CA ASN A 165 16.16 1.72 -5.74
C ASN A 165 15.71 0.60 -4.79
N ALA A 166 14.73 0.87 -3.92
CA ALA A 166 14.16 -0.16 -3.04
C ALA A 166 13.53 -1.33 -3.80
N LEU A 167 12.77 -1.03 -4.87
CA LEU A 167 12.22 -2.05 -5.77
C LEU A 167 13.33 -2.84 -6.48
N SER A 168 14.37 -2.17 -6.97
CA SER A 168 15.52 -2.82 -7.61
C SER A 168 16.21 -3.80 -6.66
N ILE A 169 16.41 -3.40 -5.40
CA ILE A 169 16.98 -4.27 -4.36
C ILE A 169 16.05 -5.45 -4.06
N TYR A 170 14.74 -5.21 -3.93
CA TYR A 170 13.75 -6.27 -3.71
C TYR A 170 13.82 -7.34 -4.80
N PHE A 171 13.77 -6.94 -6.07
CA PHE A 171 13.82 -7.88 -7.20
C PHE A 171 15.17 -8.59 -7.29
N GLN A 172 16.29 -7.90 -7.06
CA GLN A 172 17.60 -8.55 -7.03
C GLN A 172 17.69 -9.62 -5.94
N ASN A 173 17.13 -9.36 -4.76
CA ASN A 173 17.10 -10.34 -3.67
C ASN A 173 16.25 -11.56 -4.03
N LYS A 174 15.11 -11.36 -4.69
CA LYS A 174 14.26 -12.47 -5.18
C LYS A 174 14.99 -13.32 -6.23
N ILE A 175 15.62 -12.69 -7.23
CA ILE A 175 16.43 -13.38 -8.24
C ILE A 175 17.53 -14.21 -7.56
N ASN A 176 18.28 -13.61 -6.64
CA ASN A 176 19.37 -14.31 -5.94
C ASN A 176 18.86 -15.49 -5.11
N ALA A 177 17.69 -15.37 -4.46
CA ALA A 177 17.10 -16.45 -3.69
C ALA A 177 16.66 -17.63 -4.59
N GLU A 178 16.07 -17.33 -5.75
CA GLU A 178 15.69 -18.34 -6.74
C GLU A 178 16.93 -19.04 -7.32
N GLU A 179 17.98 -18.30 -7.68
CA GLU A 179 19.25 -18.88 -8.15
C GLU A 179 19.90 -19.80 -7.10
N GLN A 180 19.83 -19.44 -5.81
CA GLN A 180 20.32 -20.27 -4.72
C GLN A 180 19.48 -21.53 -4.50
N GLN A 181 18.19 -21.52 -4.84
CA GLN A 181 17.33 -22.72 -4.80
C GLN A 181 17.55 -23.65 -6.00
N ILE A 182 18.09 -23.15 -7.12
CA ILE A 182 18.40 -23.94 -8.32
C ILE A 182 19.75 -24.68 -8.15
N ARG A 183 20.74 -24.04 -7.52
CA ARG A 183 22.09 -24.60 -7.30
C ARG A 183 22.23 -25.86 -6.41
N PRO A 184 21.33 -26.27 -5.50
CA PRO A 184 21.51 -27.48 -4.69
C PRO A 184 21.31 -28.78 -5.47
N SER A 185 20.92 -28.72 -6.75
CA SER A 185 20.63 -29.90 -7.57
C SER A 185 21.82 -30.38 -8.42
N GLU A 186 22.86 -29.55 -8.60
CA GLU A 186 23.99 -29.86 -9.48
C GLU A 186 25.21 -30.44 -8.73
N GLU A 187 25.31 -30.25 -7.41
CA GLU A 187 26.42 -30.78 -6.59
C GLU A 187 26.13 -32.20 -6.02
N ALA A 188 24.97 -32.80 -6.30
CA ALA A 188 24.61 -34.15 -5.85
C ALA A 188 24.98 -35.27 -6.86
N GLN A 189 25.74 -34.97 -7.92
CA GLN A 189 26.14 -35.93 -8.97
C GLN A 189 27.65 -35.92 -9.30
N THR A 190 28.51 -35.76 -8.30
CA THR A 190 29.96 -36.07 -8.43
C THR A 190 30.45 -37.03 -7.38
#